data_AF-A0A6C0H3S4-F1
#
_entry.id   AF-A0A6C0H3S4-F1
#
_cell.length_a   1.000
_cell.length_b   1.000
_cell.length_c   1.000
_cell.angle_alpha   90.00
_cell.angle_beta   90.00
_cell.angle_gamma   90.00
#
_symmetry.space_group_name_H-M   'P 1'
#
loop_
_entity.id
_entity.type
_entity.pdbx_description
1 polymer ?
#
loop_
_entity_poly.entity_id
_entity_poly.type
_entity_poly.pdbx_seq_one_letter_code
_entity_poly.pdbx_strand_id
1 'polypeptide(L)'
;MSDYLLKQLENTYDTNILDNQPENVQIEFLDISIKDRNKPTIPGKKVLMNLICNHYSITAKKPIAEFIGGPKSLTIHWHPVYKKIIYIFGEWHSNNTDCNIFKENALTVPAEDYLYDLMLTTDVFLDICIELDSYKGGEYTDNPYVPSRTSELFKKFRTCLQYNTRSDASCRLARVHYFDIRDNNINVTDMEEDKITILWFRQQIQYFLKEKGDNKALCVIYLKLLLIKYPKISTLLSELVQDDIEKVCEFLKKQLAEEPSIKKELAKIVENPEIKTEILTFYGELICKEMTDVIEFIKSDIINILNYEKESEDVLFKSMNSIKILVGITTPFFADVYLLARMFKDFDMSEMEKKAYKGVTDQPRRANNIIIYCGDRHAINYRKFLKRIGFEKIDHSGNLKEDIIKPIPNTPKNCLDMRNIKQPLFSYKRYDL
;
A
#
# COMPACT_ATOMS: atom_id res chain seq x y z
N MET A 1 7.23 15.72 -34.63
CA MET A 1 8.05 15.24 -33.49
C MET A 1 7.52 15.80 -32.16
N SER A 2 7.13 17.09 -32.11
CA SER A 2 6.50 17.75 -30.96
C SER A 2 5.30 17.00 -30.36
N ASP A 3 4.36 16.54 -31.19
CA ASP A 3 3.08 16.02 -30.70
C ASP A 3 3.23 14.65 -30.01
N TYR A 4 4.15 13.83 -30.50
CA TYR A 4 4.46 12.54 -29.88
C TYR A 4 5.10 12.73 -28.50
N LEU A 5 6.08 13.63 -28.40
CA LEU A 5 6.75 13.96 -27.14
C LEU A 5 5.76 14.53 -26.11
N LEU A 6 4.92 15.49 -26.54
CA LEU A 6 3.89 16.07 -25.69
C LEU A 6 2.93 14.99 -25.17
N LYS A 7 2.47 14.10 -26.05
CA LYS A 7 1.60 12.98 -25.66
C LYS A 7 2.28 12.01 -24.69
N GLN A 8 3.58 11.75 -24.81
CA GLN A 8 4.30 10.94 -23.82
C GLN A 8 4.36 11.63 -22.47
N LEU A 9 4.70 12.92 -22.42
CA LEU A 9 4.74 13.72 -21.21
C LEU A 9 3.36 13.78 -20.52
N GLU A 10 2.29 14.00 -21.29
CA GLU A 10 0.92 14.04 -20.76
C GLU A 10 0.43 12.69 -20.23
N ASN A 11 0.88 11.58 -20.83
CA ASN A 11 0.45 10.26 -20.39
C ASN A 11 1.24 9.75 -19.17
N THR A 12 2.53 10.07 -19.12
CA THR A 12 3.46 9.52 -18.12
C THR A 12 3.73 10.46 -16.97
N TYR A 13 3.67 11.77 -17.22
CA TYR A 13 4.20 12.82 -16.35
C TYR A 13 5.63 12.49 -15.87
N ASP A 14 6.46 12.01 -16.81
CA ASP A 14 7.88 11.69 -16.59
C ASP A 14 8.75 12.59 -17.47
N THR A 15 9.44 13.54 -16.83
CA THR A 15 10.23 14.56 -17.54
C THR A 15 11.59 14.06 -18.00
N ASN A 16 12.07 12.90 -17.53
CA ASN A 16 13.34 12.32 -18.00
C ASN A 16 13.31 11.97 -19.50
N ILE A 17 12.12 11.95 -20.12
CA ILE A 17 11.98 11.81 -21.57
C ILE A 17 12.64 12.98 -22.33
N LEU A 18 12.76 14.15 -21.68
CA LEU A 18 13.39 15.33 -22.25
C LEU A 18 14.91 15.22 -22.35
N ASP A 19 15.56 14.39 -21.52
CA ASP A 19 17.02 14.15 -21.56
C ASP A 19 17.52 13.67 -22.93
N ASN A 20 16.64 13.02 -23.70
CA ASN A 20 16.94 12.48 -25.03
C ASN A 20 16.54 13.43 -26.16
N GLN A 21 16.08 14.64 -25.85
CA GLN A 21 15.67 15.63 -26.85
C GLN A 21 16.80 16.63 -27.14
N PRO A 22 16.83 17.25 -28.33
CA PRO A 22 17.75 18.34 -28.60
C PRO A 22 17.63 19.49 -27.58
N GLU A 23 18.75 20.13 -27.25
CA GLU A 23 18.82 21.20 -26.23
C GLU A 23 17.83 22.34 -26.48
N ASN A 24 17.62 22.74 -27.73
CA ASN A 24 16.65 23.78 -28.07
C ASN A 24 15.20 23.39 -27.71
N VAL A 25 14.84 22.10 -27.81
CA VAL A 25 13.53 21.59 -27.38
C VAL A 25 13.43 21.61 -25.86
N GLN A 26 14.50 21.21 -25.16
CA GLN A 26 14.55 21.25 -23.69
C GLN A 26 14.33 22.67 -23.16
N ILE A 27 15.05 23.65 -23.73
CA ILE A 27 14.93 25.08 -23.41
C ILE A 27 13.51 25.58 -23.67
N GLU A 28 12.92 25.23 -24.82
CA GLU A 28 11.55 25.66 -25.16
C GLU A 28 10.51 25.16 -24.14
N PHE A 29 10.58 23.89 -23.74
CA PHE A 29 9.69 23.35 -22.71
C PHE A 29 9.89 24.02 -21.35
N LEU A 30 11.14 24.31 -20.97
CA LEU A 30 11.47 25.02 -19.73
C LEU A 30 10.93 26.46 -19.74
N ASP A 31 11.18 27.21 -20.81
CA ASP A 31 10.76 28.60 -20.95
C ASP A 31 9.24 28.74 -20.88
N ILE A 32 8.51 27.87 -21.60
CA ILE A 32 7.04 27.82 -21.53
C ILE A 32 6.58 27.51 -20.11
N SER A 33 7.20 26.51 -19.46
CA SER A 33 6.82 26.10 -18.11
C SER A 33 7.06 27.22 -17.08
N ILE A 34 8.19 27.91 -17.14
CA ILE A 34 8.49 29.06 -16.26
C ILE A 34 7.47 30.18 -16.48
N LYS A 35 7.19 30.50 -17.74
CA LYS A 35 6.31 31.60 -18.15
C LYS A 35 4.87 31.37 -17.71
N ASP A 36 4.38 30.12 -17.76
CA ASP A 36 2.94 29.84 -17.67
C ASP A 36 2.51 29.12 -16.38
N ARG A 37 3.39 28.43 -15.64
CA ARG A 37 3.02 27.65 -14.44
C ARG A 37 2.25 28.42 -13.37
N ASN A 38 2.52 29.72 -13.23
CA ASN A 38 1.91 30.59 -12.22
C ASN A 38 0.69 31.37 -12.75
N LYS A 39 0.37 31.30 -14.03
CA LYS A 39 -0.74 32.08 -14.60
C LYS A 39 -2.08 31.44 -14.23
N PRO A 40 -2.99 32.16 -13.55
CA PRO A 40 -4.31 31.62 -13.20
C PRO A 40 -5.23 31.53 -14.42
N THR A 41 -5.00 32.35 -15.44
CA THR A 41 -5.85 32.50 -16.64
C THR A 41 -5.56 31.51 -17.75
N ILE A 42 -4.44 30.79 -17.70
CA ILE A 42 -4.09 29.79 -18.70
C ILE A 42 -4.61 28.43 -18.20
N PRO A 43 -5.68 27.86 -18.79
CA PRO A 43 -6.00 26.46 -18.59
C PRO A 43 -4.80 25.64 -19.09
N GLY A 44 -4.19 24.86 -18.21
CA GLY A 44 -2.92 24.22 -18.54
C GLY A 44 -2.49 23.17 -17.55
N LYS A 45 -1.50 22.38 -17.98
CA LYS A 45 -0.90 21.27 -17.24
C LYS A 45 0.13 21.76 -16.23
N LYS A 46 -0.29 22.56 -15.24
CA LYS A 46 0.55 23.17 -14.18
C LYS A 46 1.41 22.16 -13.43
N VAL A 47 0.88 20.97 -13.13
CA VAL A 47 1.64 19.89 -12.50
C VAL A 47 2.78 19.48 -13.41
N LEU A 48 2.51 19.21 -14.71
CA LEU A 48 3.56 18.88 -15.67
C LEU A 48 4.59 20.01 -15.81
N MET A 49 4.16 21.26 -15.88
CA MET A 49 5.06 22.42 -15.93
C MET A 49 5.95 22.51 -14.68
N ASN A 50 5.40 22.25 -13.49
CA ASN A 50 6.18 22.22 -12.26
C ASN A 50 7.21 21.09 -12.25
N LEU A 51 6.84 19.91 -12.74
CA LEU A 51 7.77 18.79 -12.90
C LEU A 51 8.90 19.15 -13.87
N ILE A 52 8.59 19.79 -15.01
CA ILE A 52 9.60 20.24 -15.98
C ILE A 52 10.52 21.29 -15.34
N CYS A 53 9.96 22.24 -14.60
CA CYS A 53 10.79 23.21 -13.88
C CYS A 53 11.68 22.53 -12.83
N ASN A 54 11.19 21.52 -12.11
CA ASN A 54 12.00 20.79 -11.13
C ASN A 54 13.14 20.01 -11.81
N HIS A 55 12.88 19.41 -12.98
CA HIS A 55 13.86 18.67 -13.77
C HIS A 55 15.12 19.49 -14.07
N TYR A 56 14.95 20.75 -14.47
CA TYR A 56 16.05 21.66 -14.81
C TYR A 56 16.48 22.60 -13.67
N SER A 57 15.83 22.54 -12.51
CA SER A 57 16.09 23.48 -11.43
C SER A 57 17.34 23.11 -10.63
N ILE A 58 18.26 24.07 -10.50
CA ILE A 58 19.40 23.94 -9.58
C ILE A 58 19.01 24.00 -8.10
N THR A 59 17.81 24.51 -7.78
CA THR A 59 17.32 24.68 -6.41
C THR A 59 16.41 23.54 -5.97
N ALA A 60 15.71 22.87 -6.90
CA ALA A 60 14.87 21.71 -6.61
C ALA A 60 15.72 20.43 -6.60
N LYS A 61 16.60 20.31 -5.60
CA LYS A 61 17.48 19.14 -5.48
C LYS A 61 16.69 17.97 -4.91
N LYS A 62 16.37 16.99 -5.77
CA LYS A 62 15.87 15.67 -5.35
C LYS A 62 16.81 15.08 -4.27
N PRO A 63 16.27 14.47 -3.21
CA PRO A 63 17.09 14.00 -2.10
C PRO A 63 18.04 12.89 -2.55
N ILE A 64 19.28 12.96 -2.06
CA ILE A 64 20.30 11.93 -2.18
C ILE A 64 20.70 11.56 -0.76
N ALA A 65 20.75 10.26 -0.47
CA ALA A 65 21.14 9.74 0.83
C ALA A 65 22.26 8.71 0.68
N GLU A 66 23.21 8.68 1.62
CA GLU A 66 24.12 7.53 1.76
C GLU A 66 23.33 6.36 2.37
N PHE A 67 22.55 6.65 3.40
CA PHE A 67 21.71 5.69 4.11
C PHE A 67 20.31 6.24 4.38
N ILE A 68 19.30 5.38 4.24
CA ILE A 68 17.93 5.69 4.64
C ILE A 68 17.57 4.87 5.87
N GLY A 69 17.24 5.54 6.98
CA GLY A 69 16.86 4.91 8.24
C GLY A 69 15.41 4.43 8.23
N GLY A 70 15.20 3.18 8.64
CA GLY A 70 13.90 2.57 8.82
C GLY A 70 13.64 1.32 7.98
N PRO A 71 13.51 1.45 6.65
CA PRO A 71 13.36 0.30 5.78
C PRO A 71 14.57 -0.63 5.85
N LYS A 72 14.29 -1.92 5.70
CA LYS A 72 15.27 -3.03 5.64
C LYS A 72 15.71 -3.31 4.21
N SER A 73 14.76 -3.26 3.28
CA SER A 73 14.96 -3.67 1.91
C SER A 73 14.33 -2.70 0.91
N LEU A 74 15.00 -2.50 -0.23
CA LEU A 74 14.51 -1.75 -1.37
C LEU A 74 14.66 -2.62 -2.62
N THR A 75 13.62 -2.67 -3.45
CA THR A 75 13.72 -3.25 -4.80
C THR A 75 13.10 -2.32 -5.81
N ILE A 76 13.71 -2.24 -6.99
CA ILE A 76 13.27 -1.39 -8.10
C ILE A 76 12.88 -2.31 -9.24
N HIS A 77 11.65 -2.15 -9.74
CA HIS A 77 11.07 -2.99 -10.77
C HIS A 77 10.63 -2.15 -11.96
N TRP A 78 10.86 -2.63 -13.18
CA TRP A 78 10.45 -1.97 -14.42
C TRP A 78 9.66 -2.95 -15.29
N HIS A 79 8.68 -2.43 -16.02
CA HIS A 79 8.01 -3.19 -17.07
C HIS A 79 7.77 -2.34 -18.31
N PRO A 80 8.30 -2.72 -19.48
CA PRO A 80 8.24 -1.89 -20.69
C PRO A 80 6.82 -1.74 -21.23
N VAL A 81 6.02 -2.82 -21.23
CA VAL A 81 4.62 -2.76 -21.71
C VAL A 81 3.74 -1.87 -20.84
N TYR A 82 3.75 -2.07 -19.51
CA TYR A 82 2.97 -1.23 -18.59
C TYR A 82 3.53 0.18 -18.45
N LYS A 83 4.79 0.42 -18.83
CA LYS A 83 5.54 1.68 -18.64
C LYS A 83 5.55 2.14 -17.18
N LYS A 84 5.71 1.19 -16.26
CA LYS A 84 5.69 1.42 -14.81
C LYS A 84 7.04 1.11 -14.20
N ILE A 85 7.55 2.03 -13.41
CA ILE A 85 8.66 1.79 -12.48
C ILE A 85 8.13 1.79 -11.05
N ILE A 86 8.53 0.79 -10.27
CA ILE A 86 7.99 0.54 -8.92
C ILE A 86 9.15 0.38 -7.94
N TYR A 87 9.19 1.24 -6.94
CA TYR A 87 10.11 1.17 -5.80
C TYR A 87 9.35 0.54 -4.63
N ILE A 88 9.89 -0.52 -4.03
CA ILE A 88 9.25 -1.23 -2.92
C ILE A 88 10.18 -1.24 -1.71
N PHE A 89 9.82 -0.42 -0.72
CA PHE A 89 10.44 -0.35 0.60
C PHE A 89 9.75 -1.34 1.55
N GLY A 90 10.53 -2.28 2.11
CA GLY A 90 10.08 -3.23 3.13
C GLY A 90 10.64 -2.85 4.50
N GLU A 91 9.78 -2.76 5.52
CA GLU A 91 10.13 -2.40 6.91
C GLU A 91 9.79 -3.51 7.91
N TRP A 92 10.44 -3.51 9.08
CA TRP A 92 10.07 -4.35 10.24
C TRP A 92 9.07 -3.69 11.21
N HIS A 93 8.58 -2.48 10.90
CA HIS A 93 7.81 -1.65 11.83
C HIS A 93 8.55 -1.37 13.15
N SER A 94 9.86 -1.13 13.06
CA SER A 94 10.69 -0.80 14.23
C SER A 94 10.92 0.71 14.29
N ASN A 95 11.06 1.26 15.50
CA ASN A 95 11.49 2.65 15.68
C ASN A 95 13.01 2.80 15.66
N ASN A 96 13.73 1.68 15.68
CA ASN A 96 15.18 1.70 15.70
C ASN A 96 15.72 2.04 14.31
N THR A 97 16.90 2.66 14.29
CA THR A 97 17.71 2.88 13.10
C THR A 97 19.11 2.38 13.42
N ASP A 98 19.65 1.50 12.60
CA ASP A 98 20.91 0.80 12.85
C ASP A 98 21.93 1.00 11.72
N CYS A 99 21.87 2.16 11.05
CA CYS A 99 22.78 2.52 9.97
C CYS A 99 24.26 2.62 10.38
N ASN A 100 24.53 2.81 11.68
CA ASN A 100 25.88 2.82 12.22
C ASN A 100 26.61 1.48 12.04
N ILE A 101 25.89 0.38 11.82
CA ILE A 101 26.47 -0.93 11.49
C ILE A 101 27.22 -0.88 10.14
N PHE A 102 26.76 -0.08 9.17
CA PHE A 102 27.48 0.09 7.91
C PHE A 102 28.74 0.94 8.06
N LYS A 103 28.66 1.99 8.88
CA LYS A 103 29.71 3.00 9.06
C LYS A 103 29.47 3.78 10.34
N GLU A 104 30.50 3.90 11.17
CA GLU A 104 30.46 4.78 12.35
C GLU A 104 30.17 6.23 11.91
N ASN A 105 29.19 6.89 12.53
CA ASN A 105 28.70 8.22 12.14
C ASN A 105 28.12 8.30 10.71
N ALA A 106 27.48 7.22 10.24
CA ALA A 106 26.71 7.20 9.00
C ALA A 106 25.73 8.39 8.90
N LEU A 107 25.86 9.20 7.84
CA LEU A 107 24.88 10.24 7.51
C LEU A 107 23.58 9.55 7.06
N THR A 108 22.58 9.60 7.93
CA THR A 108 21.32 8.86 7.76
C THR A 108 20.17 9.84 7.64
N VAL A 109 19.30 9.61 6.64
CA VAL A 109 18.04 10.34 6.48
C VAL A 109 16.88 9.41 6.87
N PRO A 110 15.96 9.80 7.76
CA PRO A 110 14.77 9.01 8.02
C PRO A 110 13.93 8.82 6.75
N ALA A 111 13.30 7.65 6.58
CA ALA A 111 12.53 7.35 5.39
C ALA A 111 11.36 8.33 5.16
N GLU A 112 10.69 8.74 6.22
CA GLU A 112 9.60 9.72 6.19
C GLU A 112 10.06 11.09 5.66
N ASP A 113 11.26 11.53 6.04
CA ASP A 113 11.84 12.79 5.55
C ASP A 113 12.31 12.64 4.10
N TYR A 114 13.01 11.54 3.78
CA TYR A 114 13.49 11.28 2.43
C TYR A 114 12.34 11.24 1.40
N LEU A 115 11.27 10.50 1.70
CA LEU A 115 10.11 10.37 0.82
C LEU A 115 9.32 11.67 0.70
N TYR A 116 9.20 12.43 1.78
CA TYR A 116 8.52 13.73 1.77
C TYR A 116 9.30 14.75 0.94
N ASP A 117 10.61 14.85 1.15
CA ASP A 117 11.48 15.74 0.36
C ASP A 117 11.47 15.35 -1.12
N LEU A 118 11.49 14.05 -1.42
CA LEU A 118 11.35 13.55 -2.80
C LEU A 118 10.01 13.99 -3.41
N MET A 119 8.90 13.87 -2.67
CA MET A 119 7.59 14.32 -3.14
C MET A 119 7.57 15.82 -3.50
N LEU A 120 8.24 16.66 -2.71
CA LEU A 120 8.29 18.10 -2.94
C LEU A 120 9.16 18.51 -4.14
N THR A 121 10.20 17.73 -4.42
CA THR A 121 11.27 18.11 -5.36
C THR A 121 11.32 17.23 -6.61
N THR A 122 10.46 16.23 -6.72
CA THR A 122 10.40 15.30 -7.85
C THR A 122 10.15 16.01 -9.18
N ASP A 123 10.71 15.45 -10.24
CA ASP A 123 10.51 15.81 -11.63
C ASP A 123 9.67 14.77 -12.38
N VAL A 124 9.16 13.76 -11.68
CA VAL A 124 8.14 12.82 -12.17
C VAL A 124 6.93 12.81 -11.25
N PHE A 125 5.72 12.59 -11.78
CA PHE A 125 4.53 12.50 -10.95
C PHE A 125 4.51 11.20 -10.15
N LEU A 126 4.43 11.27 -8.83
CA LEU A 126 4.55 10.10 -7.96
C LEU A 126 3.19 9.55 -7.51
N ASP A 127 3.06 8.23 -7.47
CA ASP A 127 2.03 7.53 -6.72
C ASP A 127 2.68 6.84 -5.52
N ILE A 128 2.46 7.39 -4.32
CA ILE A 128 3.07 6.91 -3.07
C ILE A 128 2.02 6.13 -2.28
N CYS A 129 2.24 4.83 -2.13
CA CYS A 129 1.37 3.92 -1.40
C CYS A 129 2.03 3.53 -0.08
N ILE A 130 1.40 3.86 1.04
CA ILE A 130 1.92 3.63 2.39
C ILE A 130 0.95 2.71 3.14
N GLU A 131 1.47 1.73 3.87
CA GLU A 131 0.70 0.84 4.73
C GLU A 131 0.20 1.61 5.96
N LEU A 132 -0.87 2.37 5.74
CA LEU A 132 -1.59 3.14 6.75
C LEU A 132 -3.05 2.69 6.74
N ASP A 133 -3.69 2.78 7.90
CA ASP A 133 -5.11 2.49 8.04
C ASP A 133 -5.93 3.34 7.06
N SER A 134 -6.98 2.71 6.54
CA SER A 134 -7.89 3.36 5.61
C SER A 134 -8.50 4.63 6.18
N TYR A 135 -8.80 5.59 5.30
CA TYR A 135 -9.54 6.78 5.70
C TYR A 135 -10.98 6.41 6.09
N LYS A 136 -11.33 6.74 7.33
CA LYS A 136 -12.55 6.29 8.00
C LYS A 136 -13.72 7.28 7.90
N GLY A 137 -13.57 8.35 7.12
CA GLY A 137 -14.51 9.48 7.10
C GLY A 137 -14.21 10.48 8.22
N GLY A 138 -14.50 11.76 7.98
CA GLY A 138 -14.11 12.86 8.89
C GLY A 138 -12.60 13.15 8.90
N GLU A 139 -12.16 14.08 9.73
CA GLU A 139 -10.73 14.37 9.84
C GLU A 139 -10.02 13.23 10.59
N TYR A 140 -8.87 12.77 10.09
CA TYR A 140 -8.02 11.90 10.90
C TYR A 140 -7.74 12.57 12.25
N THR A 141 -7.74 11.80 13.33
CA THR A 141 -7.27 12.29 14.63
C THR A 141 -5.78 12.66 14.56
N ASP A 142 -5.32 13.53 15.46
CA ASP A 142 -3.95 14.06 15.38
C ASP A 142 -2.86 12.99 15.53
N ASN A 143 -3.19 11.86 16.15
CA ASN A 143 -2.26 10.74 16.24
C ASN A 143 -3.00 9.41 16.44
N PRO A 144 -3.44 8.72 15.37
CA PRO A 144 -4.16 7.47 15.48
C PRO A 144 -3.24 6.28 15.85
N TYR A 145 -1.91 6.47 15.84
CA TYR A 145 -0.94 5.42 16.03
C TYR A 145 -0.16 5.59 17.34
N VAL A 146 0.21 4.46 17.94
CA VAL A 146 1.26 4.43 18.97
C VAL A 146 2.54 5.03 18.37
N PRO A 147 3.33 5.83 19.13
CA PRO A 147 4.57 6.43 18.65
C PRO A 147 5.43 5.39 17.92
N SER A 148 5.45 5.52 16.61
CA SER A 148 6.09 4.58 15.69
C SER A 148 6.59 5.31 14.45
N ARG A 149 7.52 4.71 13.69
CA ARG A 149 7.91 5.24 12.38
C ARG A 149 6.71 5.38 11.44
N THR A 150 5.79 4.43 11.46
CA THR A 150 4.50 4.52 10.74
C THR A 150 3.70 5.76 11.17
N SER A 151 3.74 6.14 12.46
CA SER A 151 3.12 7.38 12.94
C SER A 151 3.80 8.65 12.40
N GLU A 152 5.13 8.65 12.22
CA GLU A 152 5.86 9.77 11.63
C GLU A 152 5.59 9.90 10.13
N LEU A 153 5.56 8.79 9.40
CA LEU A 153 5.07 8.75 8.01
C LEU A 153 3.66 9.31 7.90
N PHE A 154 2.76 8.86 8.77
CA PHE A 154 1.39 9.37 8.79
C PHE A 154 1.37 10.89 9.02
N LYS A 155 2.09 11.42 10.01
CA LYS A 155 2.14 12.87 10.29
C LYS A 155 2.63 13.66 9.07
N LYS A 156 3.71 13.22 8.42
CA LYS A 156 4.28 13.88 7.23
C LYS A 156 3.30 13.90 6.05
N PHE A 157 2.60 12.79 5.83
CA PHE A 157 1.74 12.61 4.67
C PHE A 157 0.25 12.88 4.93
N ARG A 158 -0.15 13.20 6.17
CA ARG A 158 -1.56 13.40 6.57
C ARG A 158 -2.27 14.40 5.67
N THR A 159 -1.64 15.55 5.41
CA THR A 159 -2.16 16.59 4.53
C THR A 159 -2.48 16.06 3.13
N CYS A 160 -1.67 15.13 2.60
CA CYS A 160 -1.87 14.57 1.26
C CYS A 160 -2.81 13.36 1.23
N LEU A 161 -3.11 12.77 2.38
CA LEU A 161 -4.06 11.65 2.53
C LEU A 161 -5.49 12.14 2.77
N GLN A 162 -5.63 13.21 3.55
CA GLN A 162 -6.93 13.78 3.94
C GLN A 162 -7.65 14.42 2.76
N TYR A 163 -8.96 14.16 2.67
CA TYR A 163 -9.77 14.65 1.57
C TYR A 163 -9.75 16.17 1.42
N ASN A 164 -9.90 16.90 2.53
CA ASN A 164 -10.03 18.36 2.56
C ASN A 164 -8.71 19.09 2.36
N THR A 165 -7.59 18.48 2.73
CA THR A 165 -6.27 19.13 2.70
C THR A 165 -5.37 18.66 1.55
N ARG A 166 -5.68 17.55 0.86
CA ARG A 166 -4.87 17.05 -0.27
C ARG A 166 -4.74 17.96 -1.49
N SER A 167 -5.48 19.07 -1.52
CA SER A 167 -5.33 20.13 -2.54
C SER A 167 -4.16 21.08 -2.27
N ASP A 168 -3.50 20.91 -1.12
CA ASP A 168 -2.33 21.68 -0.71
C ASP A 168 -1.24 21.65 -1.78
N ALA A 169 -0.53 22.76 -1.92
CA ALA A 169 0.52 22.92 -2.92
C ALA A 169 1.62 21.85 -2.80
N SER A 170 1.94 21.43 -1.57
CA SER A 170 2.94 20.39 -1.28
C SER A 170 2.56 19.02 -1.84
N CYS A 171 1.27 18.73 -2.01
CA CYS A 171 0.79 17.44 -2.48
C CYS A 171 0.64 17.36 -4.00
N ARG A 172 0.83 18.46 -4.75
CA ARG A 172 0.41 18.52 -6.17
C ARG A 172 1.24 17.65 -7.12
N LEU A 173 2.46 17.31 -6.74
CA LEU A 173 3.37 16.49 -7.55
C LEU A 173 3.24 14.99 -7.28
N ALA A 174 2.31 14.60 -6.41
CA ALA A 174 2.06 13.21 -6.09
C ALA A 174 0.60 12.91 -5.78
N ARG A 175 0.24 11.63 -5.80
CA ARG A 175 -0.91 11.09 -5.08
C ARG A 175 -0.40 10.21 -3.96
N VAL A 176 -0.87 10.47 -2.75
CA VAL A 176 -0.55 9.65 -1.59
C VAL A 176 -1.75 8.77 -1.25
N HIS A 177 -1.48 7.51 -0.95
CA HIS A 177 -2.47 6.47 -0.78
C HIS A 177 -2.19 5.67 0.48
N TYR A 178 -3.20 5.52 1.32
CA TYR A 178 -3.28 4.39 2.23
C TYR A 178 -3.69 3.14 1.43
N PHE A 179 -3.33 1.95 1.93
CA PHE A 179 -3.83 0.71 1.36
C PHE A 179 -4.23 -0.35 2.40
N ASP A 180 -4.04 -0.09 3.69
CA ASP A 180 -4.50 -1.01 4.72
C ASP A 180 -6.02 -0.87 4.91
N ILE A 181 -6.76 -1.75 4.25
CA ILE A 181 -8.22 -1.84 4.32
C ILE A 181 -8.70 -2.85 5.38
N ARG A 182 -7.79 -3.41 6.20
CA ARG A 182 -8.13 -4.43 7.19
C ARG A 182 -8.97 -3.87 8.35
N ASP A 183 -9.00 -2.55 8.49
CA ASP A 183 -9.81 -1.83 9.48
C ASP A 183 -10.93 -1.06 8.78
N ASN A 184 -12.13 -1.65 8.77
CA ASN A 184 -13.35 -1.00 8.29
C ASN A 184 -14.13 -0.45 9.50
N ASN A 185 -14.10 0.86 9.73
CA ASN A 185 -14.75 1.54 10.88
C ASN A 185 -16.30 1.46 10.91
N ILE A 186 -16.91 0.38 10.44
CA ILE A 186 -18.34 0.19 10.47
C ILE A 186 -18.74 -0.09 11.92
N ASN A 187 -19.48 0.84 12.53
CA ASN A 187 -20.01 0.63 13.87
C ASN A 187 -20.90 -0.61 13.89
N VAL A 188 -20.86 -1.36 15.00
CA VAL A 188 -21.71 -2.55 15.18
C VAL A 188 -23.21 -2.21 15.09
N THR A 189 -23.60 -0.97 15.40
CA THR A 189 -24.98 -0.50 15.26
C THR A 189 -25.41 -0.31 13.81
N ASP A 190 -24.47 -0.03 12.92
CA ASP A 190 -24.71 0.30 11.51
C ASP A 190 -24.47 -0.90 10.59
N MET A 191 -24.10 -2.05 11.18
CA MET A 191 -23.78 -3.26 10.45
C MET A 191 -25.04 -4.03 10.04
N GLU A 192 -25.20 -4.20 8.74
CA GLU A 192 -26.21 -5.07 8.11
C GLU A 192 -25.62 -6.47 7.87
N GLU A 193 -26.46 -7.50 7.93
CA GLU A 193 -26.07 -8.91 7.81
C GLU A 193 -25.28 -9.20 6.52
N ASP A 194 -25.72 -8.63 5.39
CA ASP A 194 -25.10 -8.83 4.08
C ASP A 194 -23.70 -8.18 3.98
N LYS A 195 -23.39 -7.20 4.83
CA LYS A 195 -22.09 -6.52 4.90
C LYS A 195 -21.06 -7.21 5.80
N ILE A 196 -21.45 -8.25 6.54
CA ILE A 196 -20.52 -8.99 7.39
C ILE A 196 -19.55 -9.81 6.54
N THR A 197 -18.26 -9.53 6.70
CA THR A 197 -17.15 -10.20 6.03
C THR A 197 -16.18 -10.78 7.06
N ILE A 198 -15.24 -11.61 6.60
CA ILE A 198 -14.16 -12.10 7.46
C ILE A 198 -13.29 -10.97 8.04
N LEU A 199 -13.11 -9.86 7.30
CA LEU A 199 -12.40 -8.66 7.78
C LEU A 199 -13.12 -8.00 8.96
N TRP A 200 -14.43 -7.79 8.81
CA TRP A 200 -15.21 -7.20 9.89
C TRP A 200 -15.23 -8.11 11.13
N PHE A 201 -15.43 -9.41 10.93
CA PHE A 201 -15.41 -10.37 12.04
C PHE A 201 -14.06 -10.38 12.78
N ARG A 202 -12.93 -10.31 12.04
CA ARG A 202 -11.60 -10.12 12.63
C ARG A 202 -11.53 -8.90 13.52
N GLN A 203 -11.99 -7.76 12.99
CA GLN A 203 -11.90 -6.47 13.66
C GLN A 203 -12.70 -6.51 14.97
N GLN A 204 -13.89 -7.13 14.95
CA GLN A 204 -14.67 -7.35 16.16
C GLN A 204 -13.89 -8.19 17.18
N ILE A 205 -13.42 -9.38 16.82
CA ILE A 205 -12.63 -10.22 17.73
C ILE A 205 -11.41 -9.46 18.30
N GLN A 206 -10.67 -8.77 17.44
CA GLN A 206 -9.48 -8.02 17.83
C GLN A 206 -9.82 -6.89 18.80
N TYR A 207 -10.90 -6.14 18.55
CA TYR A 207 -11.36 -5.07 19.41
C TYR A 207 -11.71 -5.60 20.81
N PHE A 208 -12.50 -6.69 20.92
CA PHE A 208 -12.85 -7.24 22.23
C PHE A 208 -11.66 -7.80 23.00
N LEU A 209 -10.79 -8.55 22.31
CA LEU A 209 -9.59 -9.08 22.96
C LEU A 209 -8.64 -7.98 23.41
N LYS A 210 -8.60 -6.82 22.73
CA LYS A 210 -7.77 -5.68 23.11
C LYS A 210 -8.39 -4.88 24.27
N GLU A 211 -9.67 -4.51 24.16
CA GLU A 211 -10.32 -3.62 25.12
C GLU A 211 -10.76 -4.34 26.40
N LYS A 212 -11.08 -5.64 26.31
CA LYS A 212 -11.68 -6.43 27.39
C LYS A 212 -10.90 -7.73 27.67
N GLY A 213 -9.69 -7.89 27.13
CA GLY A 213 -8.91 -9.12 27.25
C GLY A 213 -8.68 -9.59 28.70
N ASP A 214 -8.62 -8.64 29.64
CA ASP A 214 -8.48 -8.92 31.08
C ASP A 214 -9.76 -9.49 31.71
N ASN A 215 -10.92 -9.30 31.08
CA ASN A 215 -12.19 -9.86 31.49
C ASN A 215 -12.70 -10.87 30.45
N LYS A 216 -12.23 -12.10 30.64
CA LYS A 216 -12.57 -13.27 29.83
C LYS A 216 -14.07 -13.52 29.68
N ALA A 217 -14.82 -13.48 30.78
CA ALA A 217 -16.27 -13.70 30.77
C ALA A 217 -16.97 -12.68 29.86
N LEU A 218 -16.56 -11.41 29.93
CA LEU A 218 -17.11 -10.35 29.09
C LEU A 218 -16.79 -10.57 27.60
N CYS A 219 -15.57 -11.01 27.26
CA CYS A 219 -15.22 -11.38 25.87
C CYS A 219 -16.12 -12.49 25.34
N VAL A 220 -16.36 -13.54 26.15
CA VAL A 220 -17.21 -14.67 25.78
C VAL A 220 -18.67 -14.25 25.64
N ILE A 221 -19.22 -13.50 26.59
CA ILE A 221 -20.60 -12.96 26.51
C ILE A 221 -20.76 -12.18 25.20
N TYR A 222 -19.79 -11.33 24.86
CA TYR A 222 -19.86 -10.55 23.64
C TYR A 222 -19.82 -11.42 22.38
N LEU A 223 -18.93 -12.42 22.32
CA LEU A 223 -18.91 -13.38 21.20
C LEU A 223 -20.28 -14.07 21.05
N LYS A 224 -20.89 -14.53 22.14
CA LYS A 224 -22.21 -15.17 22.10
C LYS A 224 -23.26 -14.21 21.54
N LEU A 225 -23.27 -12.96 22.00
CA LEU A 225 -24.18 -11.92 21.49
C LEU A 225 -23.96 -11.65 20.00
N LEU A 226 -22.72 -11.63 19.52
CA LEU A 226 -22.43 -11.50 18.08
C LEU A 226 -23.00 -12.67 17.27
N LEU A 227 -22.76 -13.91 17.71
CA LEU A 227 -23.22 -15.11 17.00
C LEU A 227 -24.75 -15.20 16.96
N ILE A 228 -25.42 -14.78 18.03
CA ILE A 228 -26.89 -14.70 18.10
C ILE A 228 -27.41 -13.60 17.16
N LYS A 229 -26.80 -12.41 17.22
CA LYS A 229 -27.26 -11.25 16.46
C LYS A 229 -27.01 -11.41 14.96
N TYR A 230 -25.93 -12.09 14.59
CA TYR A 230 -25.44 -12.17 13.21
C TYR A 230 -25.15 -13.62 12.77
N PRO A 231 -26.18 -14.40 12.38
CA PRO A 231 -26.04 -15.79 11.94
C PRO A 231 -25.04 -16.03 10.81
N LYS A 232 -24.78 -15.03 9.97
CA LYS A 232 -23.77 -15.08 8.91
C LYS A 232 -22.36 -15.29 9.48
N ILE A 233 -22.06 -14.87 10.70
CA ILE A 233 -20.78 -15.21 11.34
C ILE A 233 -20.64 -16.73 11.46
N SER A 234 -21.68 -17.42 11.95
CA SER A 234 -21.70 -18.88 12.03
C SER A 234 -21.60 -19.52 10.65
N THR A 235 -22.20 -18.91 9.63
CA THR A 235 -22.06 -19.37 8.23
C THR A 235 -20.60 -19.25 7.76
N LEU A 236 -19.96 -18.08 7.94
CA LEU A 236 -18.55 -17.87 7.57
C LEU A 236 -17.63 -18.86 8.29
N LEU A 237 -17.87 -19.12 9.57
CA LEU A 237 -17.10 -20.09 10.36
C LEU A 237 -17.34 -21.53 9.91
N SER A 238 -18.57 -21.89 9.54
CA SER A 238 -18.91 -23.23 9.04
C SER A 238 -18.21 -23.54 7.71
N GLU A 239 -18.07 -22.53 6.84
CA GLU A 239 -17.31 -22.63 5.59
C GLU A 239 -15.81 -22.89 5.82
N LEU A 240 -15.27 -22.50 6.98
CA LEU A 240 -13.86 -22.73 7.34
C LEU A 240 -13.59 -24.10 7.95
N VAL A 241 -14.60 -24.85 8.38
CA VAL A 241 -14.43 -26.18 9.01
C VAL A 241 -14.81 -27.34 8.10
N GLN A 242 -14.99 -27.08 6.80
CA GLN A 242 -15.23 -28.15 5.83
C GLN A 242 -14.07 -29.15 5.84
N ASP A 243 -14.37 -30.43 5.59
CA ASP A 243 -13.34 -31.48 5.49
C ASP A 243 -12.49 -31.36 4.22
N ASP A 244 -13.05 -30.72 3.20
CA ASP A 244 -12.40 -30.49 1.92
C ASP A 244 -11.69 -29.13 1.93
N ILE A 245 -10.37 -29.15 2.02
CA ILE A 245 -9.52 -27.95 2.01
C ILE A 245 -9.70 -27.12 0.73
N GLU A 246 -10.02 -27.74 -0.40
CA GLU A 246 -10.26 -27.01 -1.65
C GLU A 246 -11.50 -26.12 -1.53
N LYS A 247 -12.54 -26.58 -0.84
CA LYS A 247 -13.74 -25.76 -0.60
C LYS A 247 -13.49 -24.60 0.34
N VAL A 248 -12.70 -24.80 1.40
CA VAL A 248 -12.25 -23.72 2.30
C VAL A 248 -11.48 -22.66 1.51
N CYS A 249 -10.58 -23.13 0.63
CA CYS A 249 -9.83 -22.31 -0.31
C CYS A 249 -10.72 -21.48 -1.23
N GLU A 250 -11.67 -22.11 -1.91
CA GLU A 250 -12.60 -21.43 -2.82
C GLU A 250 -13.48 -20.42 -2.08
N PHE A 251 -13.91 -20.73 -0.87
CA PHE A 251 -14.62 -19.79 -0.01
C PHE A 251 -13.77 -18.54 0.28
N LEU A 252 -12.50 -18.70 0.69
CA LEU A 252 -11.63 -17.56 1.00
C LEU A 252 -11.26 -16.74 -0.25
N LYS A 253 -11.03 -17.39 -1.39
CA LYS A 253 -10.86 -16.71 -2.69
C LYS A 253 -12.08 -15.87 -3.03
N LYS A 254 -13.28 -16.41 -2.81
CA LYS A 254 -14.54 -15.68 -2.99
C LYS A 254 -14.64 -14.49 -2.03
N GLN A 255 -14.32 -14.66 -0.74
CA GLN A 255 -14.30 -13.55 0.23
C GLN A 255 -13.35 -12.43 -0.20
N LEU A 256 -12.17 -12.77 -0.71
CA LEU A 256 -11.19 -11.83 -1.23
C LEU A 256 -11.71 -11.08 -2.47
N ALA A 257 -12.28 -11.78 -3.44
CA ALA A 257 -12.77 -11.20 -4.69
C ALA A 257 -14.05 -10.36 -4.52
N GLU A 258 -14.89 -10.71 -3.55
CA GLU A 258 -16.17 -10.04 -3.28
C GLU A 258 -16.06 -8.90 -2.28
N GLU A 259 -14.90 -8.70 -1.63
CA GLU A 259 -14.71 -7.59 -0.69
C GLU A 259 -15.00 -6.25 -1.41
N PRO A 260 -15.90 -5.40 -0.87
CA PRO A 260 -16.38 -4.21 -1.59
C PRO A 260 -15.29 -3.26 -2.07
N SER A 261 -14.26 -3.02 -1.27
CA SER A 261 -13.17 -2.11 -1.60
C SER A 261 -12.30 -2.67 -2.72
N ILE A 262 -11.94 -3.95 -2.65
CA ILE A 262 -11.19 -4.69 -3.67
C ILE A 262 -11.99 -4.73 -4.97
N LYS A 263 -13.25 -5.18 -4.93
CA LYS A 263 -14.12 -5.28 -6.10
C LYS A 263 -14.26 -3.94 -6.83
N LYS A 264 -14.42 -2.86 -6.06
CA LYS A 264 -14.47 -1.49 -6.60
C LYS A 264 -13.17 -1.08 -7.30
N GLU A 265 -12.01 -1.34 -6.72
CA GLU A 265 -10.73 -0.97 -7.34
C GLU A 265 -10.39 -1.87 -8.54
N LEU A 266 -10.67 -3.17 -8.46
CA LEU A 266 -10.50 -4.11 -9.59
C LEU A 266 -11.38 -3.72 -10.78
N ALA A 267 -12.62 -3.27 -10.55
CA ALA A 267 -13.51 -2.80 -11.61
C ALA A 267 -12.91 -1.64 -12.43
N LYS A 268 -12.01 -0.84 -11.82
CA LYS A 268 -11.37 0.32 -12.46
C LYS A 268 -10.13 -0.03 -13.28
N ILE A 269 -9.72 -1.29 -13.35
CA ILE A 269 -8.67 -1.71 -14.28
C ILE A 269 -9.32 -1.99 -15.64
N VAL A 270 -9.16 -1.08 -16.61
CA VAL A 270 -9.86 -1.17 -17.91
C VAL A 270 -8.97 -1.71 -19.02
N GLU A 271 -7.72 -1.25 -19.09
CA GLU A 271 -6.84 -1.54 -20.24
C GLU A 271 -6.29 -2.97 -20.25
N ASN A 272 -5.99 -3.53 -19.07
CA ASN A 272 -5.35 -4.83 -18.91
C ASN A 272 -6.21 -5.72 -18.00
N PRO A 273 -7.43 -6.11 -18.42
CA PRO A 273 -8.38 -6.82 -17.56
C PRO A 273 -7.84 -8.17 -17.05
N GLU A 274 -6.92 -8.81 -17.77
CA GLU A 274 -6.23 -10.03 -17.37
C GLU A 274 -5.45 -9.88 -16.06
N ILE A 275 -4.96 -8.66 -15.75
CA ILE A 275 -4.26 -8.40 -14.49
C ILE A 275 -5.18 -8.60 -13.27
N LYS A 276 -6.50 -8.40 -13.42
CA LYS A 276 -7.47 -8.64 -12.34
C LYS A 276 -7.46 -10.11 -11.95
N THR A 277 -7.56 -10.97 -12.95
CA THR A 277 -7.53 -12.43 -12.79
C THR A 277 -6.20 -12.85 -12.20
N GLU A 278 -5.10 -12.26 -12.65
CA GLU A 278 -3.76 -12.60 -12.20
C GLU A 278 -3.50 -12.19 -10.74
N ILE A 279 -3.96 -11.00 -10.31
CA ILE A 279 -3.92 -10.57 -8.91
C ILE A 279 -4.69 -11.56 -8.03
N LEU A 280 -5.95 -11.86 -8.39
CA LEU A 280 -6.81 -12.75 -7.60
C LEU A 280 -6.28 -14.19 -7.57
N THR A 281 -5.75 -14.69 -8.68
CA THR A 281 -5.18 -16.04 -8.79
C THR A 281 -3.94 -16.16 -7.90
N PHE A 282 -2.99 -15.23 -8.03
CA PHE A 282 -1.76 -15.25 -7.23
C PHE A 282 -2.04 -15.19 -5.72
N TYR A 283 -2.91 -14.27 -5.26
CA TYR A 283 -3.23 -14.18 -3.83
C TYR A 283 -4.16 -15.30 -3.35
N GLY A 284 -5.01 -15.85 -4.22
CA GLY A 284 -5.79 -17.05 -3.94
C GLY A 284 -4.90 -18.27 -3.67
N GLU A 285 -3.84 -18.45 -4.47
CA GLU A 285 -2.83 -19.49 -4.25
C GLU A 285 -2.07 -19.29 -2.92
N LEU A 286 -1.68 -18.05 -2.59
CA LEU A 286 -1.00 -17.75 -1.32
C LEU A 286 -1.90 -17.98 -0.11
N ILE A 287 -3.16 -17.54 -0.16
CA ILE A 287 -4.16 -17.82 0.87
C ILE A 287 -4.29 -19.32 1.08
N CYS A 288 -4.47 -20.08 -0.01
CA CYS A 288 -4.63 -21.52 0.05
C CYS A 288 -3.45 -22.23 0.70
N LYS A 289 -2.24 -21.82 0.33
CA LYS A 289 -1.03 -22.37 0.92
C LYS A 289 -0.99 -22.17 2.44
N GLU A 290 -1.16 -20.93 2.89
CA GLU A 290 -1.10 -20.62 4.33
C GLU A 290 -2.25 -21.28 5.10
N MET A 291 -3.42 -21.40 4.49
CA MET A 291 -4.57 -22.06 5.11
C MET A 291 -4.37 -23.56 5.28
N THR A 292 -3.78 -24.23 4.28
CA THR A 292 -3.45 -25.67 4.36
C THR A 292 -2.57 -25.96 5.58
N ASP A 293 -1.63 -25.06 5.89
CA ASP A 293 -0.70 -25.22 7.00
C ASP A 293 -1.34 -24.97 8.39
N VAL A 294 -2.47 -24.26 8.45
CA VAL A 294 -3.02 -23.75 9.72
C VAL A 294 -4.40 -24.34 10.07
N ILE A 295 -5.22 -24.67 9.07
CA ILE A 295 -6.65 -24.96 9.29
C ILE A 295 -6.90 -26.14 10.22
N GLU A 296 -6.11 -27.21 10.11
CA GLU A 296 -6.25 -28.41 10.95
C GLU A 296 -6.02 -28.09 12.44
N PHE A 297 -5.13 -27.15 12.76
CA PHE A 297 -4.82 -26.77 14.14
C PHE A 297 -5.92 -25.95 14.81
N ILE A 298 -6.76 -25.29 14.02
CA ILE A 298 -7.79 -24.35 14.51
C ILE A 298 -9.21 -24.86 14.29
N LYS A 299 -9.38 -25.95 13.54
CA LYS A 299 -10.70 -26.50 13.20
C LYS A 299 -11.51 -26.82 14.45
N SER A 300 -10.90 -27.40 15.48
CA SER A 300 -11.55 -27.65 16.77
C SER A 300 -11.99 -26.36 17.45
N ASP A 301 -11.19 -25.31 17.39
CA ASP A 301 -11.50 -24.01 18.01
C ASP A 301 -12.66 -23.31 17.30
N ILE A 302 -12.75 -23.45 15.97
CA ILE A 302 -13.91 -22.95 15.22
C ILE A 302 -15.17 -23.75 15.59
N ILE A 303 -15.08 -25.08 15.69
CA ILE A 303 -16.20 -25.95 16.11
C ILE A 303 -16.66 -25.58 17.53
N ASN A 304 -15.75 -25.31 18.45
CA ASN A 304 -16.08 -24.86 19.81
C ASN A 304 -16.89 -23.55 19.77
N ILE A 305 -16.50 -22.61 18.92
CA ILE A 305 -17.21 -21.33 18.75
C ILE A 305 -18.59 -21.55 18.11
N LEU A 306 -18.71 -22.45 17.13
CA LEU A 306 -20.01 -22.83 16.57
C LEU A 306 -20.91 -23.52 17.62
N ASN A 307 -20.34 -24.21 18.60
CA ASN A 307 -21.02 -24.87 19.70
C ASN A 307 -21.07 -24.03 21.00
N TYR A 308 -21.03 -22.70 20.91
CA TYR A 308 -20.87 -21.80 22.06
C TYR A 308 -21.87 -21.97 23.22
N GLU A 309 -23.03 -22.56 22.98
CA GLU A 309 -24.03 -22.85 24.03
C GLU A 309 -23.59 -23.98 24.97
N LYS A 310 -22.78 -24.92 24.47
CA LYS A 310 -22.31 -26.11 25.19
C LYS A 310 -20.91 -25.96 25.76
N GLU A 311 -20.11 -25.07 25.17
CA GLU A 311 -18.73 -24.88 25.56
C GLU A 311 -18.58 -23.96 26.78
N SER A 312 -17.53 -24.22 27.57
CA SER A 312 -17.17 -23.38 28.70
C SER A 312 -16.60 -22.04 28.25
N GLU A 313 -16.65 -21.03 29.12
CA GLU A 313 -16.00 -19.73 28.87
C GLU A 313 -14.50 -19.89 28.60
N ASP A 314 -13.88 -20.88 29.23
CA ASP A 314 -12.47 -21.18 29.06
C ASP A 314 -12.10 -21.63 27.66
N VAL A 315 -12.89 -22.56 27.13
CA VAL A 315 -12.71 -23.08 25.79
C VAL A 315 -12.99 -22.00 24.75
N LEU A 316 -14.06 -21.22 24.93
CA LEU A 316 -14.45 -20.18 23.98
C LEU A 316 -13.43 -19.06 23.89
N PHE A 317 -12.92 -18.56 25.02
CA PHE A 317 -11.90 -17.52 25.00
C PHE A 317 -10.59 -17.98 24.36
N LYS A 318 -10.16 -19.22 24.63
CA LYS A 318 -9.00 -19.80 23.96
C LYS A 318 -9.25 -19.86 22.44
N SER A 319 -10.42 -20.35 22.05
CA SER A 319 -10.82 -20.47 20.65
C SER A 319 -10.85 -19.11 19.94
N MET A 320 -11.30 -18.05 20.61
CA MET A 320 -11.26 -16.67 20.06
C MET A 320 -9.84 -16.22 19.76
N ASN A 321 -8.88 -16.53 20.63
CA ASN A 321 -7.47 -16.20 20.41
C ASN A 321 -6.89 -16.97 19.22
N SER A 322 -7.23 -18.25 19.07
CA SER A 322 -6.82 -19.04 17.90
C SER A 322 -7.42 -18.50 16.60
N ILE A 323 -8.71 -18.17 16.57
CA ILE A 323 -9.35 -17.55 15.40
C ILE A 323 -8.73 -16.19 15.07
N LYS A 324 -8.40 -15.36 16.07
CA LYS A 324 -7.67 -14.11 15.84
C LYS A 324 -6.38 -14.35 15.08
N ILE A 325 -5.64 -15.41 15.42
CA ILE A 325 -4.40 -15.78 14.72
C ILE A 325 -4.70 -16.19 13.29
N LEU A 326 -5.66 -17.10 13.07
CA LEU A 326 -6.07 -17.53 11.72
C LEU A 326 -6.37 -16.33 10.82
N VAL A 327 -7.27 -15.47 11.28
CA VAL A 327 -7.72 -14.34 10.47
C VAL A 327 -6.59 -13.30 10.37
N GLY A 328 -5.69 -13.22 11.35
CA GLY A 328 -4.44 -12.46 11.24
C GLY A 328 -3.51 -12.93 10.12
N ILE A 329 -3.53 -14.22 9.76
CA ILE A 329 -2.70 -14.78 8.68
C ILE A 329 -3.27 -14.47 7.30
N THR A 330 -4.61 -14.50 7.14
CA THR A 330 -5.26 -14.32 5.83
C THR A 330 -5.55 -12.86 5.47
N THR A 331 -5.83 -12.01 6.46
CA THR A 331 -6.23 -10.62 6.19
C THR A 331 -5.17 -9.69 5.59
N PRO A 332 -3.85 -9.90 5.77
CA PRO A 332 -2.82 -9.18 5.01
C PRO A 332 -3.03 -9.23 3.49
N PHE A 333 -3.55 -10.35 2.96
CA PHE A 333 -3.77 -10.51 1.52
C PHE A 333 -4.88 -9.59 0.96
N PHE A 334 -5.82 -9.14 1.79
CA PHE A 334 -6.85 -8.18 1.37
C PHE A 334 -6.24 -6.80 1.11
N ALA A 335 -5.34 -6.34 1.99
CA ALA A 335 -4.60 -5.10 1.80
C ALA A 335 -3.70 -5.18 0.55
N ASP A 336 -3.07 -6.33 0.32
CA ASP A 336 -2.21 -6.57 -0.85
C ASP A 336 -2.97 -6.50 -2.17
N VAL A 337 -4.11 -7.18 -2.26
CA VAL A 337 -4.96 -7.17 -3.46
C VAL A 337 -5.51 -5.77 -3.70
N TYR A 338 -5.93 -5.06 -2.64
CA TYR A 338 -6.39 -3.68 -2.74
C TYR A 338 -5.30 -2.76 -3.30
N LEU A 339 -4.07 -2.86 -2.79
CA LEU A 339 -2.94 -2.08 -3.28
C LEU A 339 -2.67 -2.35 -4.77
N LEU A 340 -2.56 -3.62 -5.16
CA LEU A 340 -2.25 -3.97 -6.54
C LEU A 340 -3.37 -3.53 -7.49
N ALA A 341 -4.64 -3.72 -7.12
CA ALA A 341 -5.77 -3.21 -7.89
C ALA A 341 -5.64 -1.69 -8.10
N ARG A 342 -5.23 -0.95 -7.07
CA ARG A 342 -5.03 0.50 -7.12
C ARG A 342 -3.84 0.92 -7.99
N MET A 343 -2.75 0.14 -8.03
CA MET A 343 -1.58 0.43 -8.87
C MET A 343 -1.85 0.27 -10.36
N PHE A 344 -2.77 -0.63 -10.72
CA PHE A 344 -3.09 -0.95 -12.12
C PHE A 344 -4.38 -0.29 -12.64
N LYS A 345 -5.15 0.40 -11.79
CA LYS A 345 -6.39 1.04 -12.22
C LYS A 345 -6.18 2.29 -13.09
N ASP A 346 -7.25 2.66 -13.76
CA ASP A 346 -7.46 4.00 -14.29
C ASP A 346 -8.14 4.90 -13.26
N PHE A 347 -7.61 6.10 -13.07
CA PHE A 347 -8.26 7.15 -12.30
C PHE A 347 -9.24 7.90 -13.20
N ASP A 348 -10.53 7.91 -12.82
CA ASP A 348 -11.49 8.82 -13.44
C ASP A 348 -11.24 10.23 -12.90
N MET A 349 -10.53 11.04 -13.69
CA MET A 349 -10.14 12.39 -13.31
C MET A 349 -11.34 13.32 -13.13
N SER A 350 -12.47 13.04 -13.80
CA SER A 350 -13.70 13.81 -13.64
C SER A 350 -14.41 13.44 -12.35
N GLU A 351 -14.43 12.15 -12.00
CA GLU A 351 -14.88 11.69 -10.68
C GLU A 351 -13.99 12.29 -9.58
N MET A 352 -12.67 12.29 -9.77
CA MET A 352 -11.73 12.89 -8.82
C MET A 352 -11.98 14.38 -8.66
N GLU A 353 -12.18 15.16 -9.72
CA GLU A 353 -12.46 16.60 -9.59
C GLU A 353 -13.67 16.87 -8.69
N LYS A 354 -14.71 16.04 -8.81
CA LYS A 354 -15.94 16.12 -8.00
C LYS A 354 -15.73 15.63 -6.57
N LYS A 355 -14.98 14.54 -6.40
CA LYS A 355 -14.79 13.81 -5.14
C LYS A 355 -13.38 13.96 -4.57
N ALA A 356 -12.65 15.00 -4.92
CA ALA A 356 -11.31 15.20 -4.37
C ALA A 356 -11.02 16.65 -4.12
N TYR A 357 -10.62 17.33 -5.17
CA TYR A 357 -10.33 18.74 -5.11
C TYR A 357 -10.27 19.30 -6.52
N LYS A 358 -10.43 20.62 -6.60
CA LYS A 358 -10.39 21.35 -7.86
C LYS A 358 -8.97 21.36 -8.44
N GLY A 359 -8.84 21.03 -9.72
CA GLY A 359 -7.57 20.99 -10.44
C GLY A 359 -6.87 19.62 -10.44
N VAL A 360 -7.49 18.58 -9.88
CA VAL A 360 -6.93 17.22 -9.90
C VAL A 360 -6.89 16.63 -11.31
N THR A 361 -7.71 17.16 -12.23
CA THR A 361 -7.67 16.83 -13.67
C THR A 361 -6.31 17.04 -14.34
N ASP A 362 -5.41 17.76 -13.70
CA ASP A 362 -4.02 17.93 -14.11
C ASP A 362 -3.07 16.90 -13.45
N GLN A 363 -3.44 15.62 -13.54
CA GLN A 363 -2.61 14.50 -13.07
C GLN A 363 -2.70 13.35 -14.08
N PRO A 364 -1.71 12.44 -14.10
CA PRO A 364 -1.78 11.30 -15.01
C PRO A 364 -2.95 10.39 -14.61
N ARG A 365 -3.69 9.92 -15.62
CA ARG A 365 -4.80 8.97 -15.44
C ARG A 365 -4.35 7.63 -14.85
N ARG A 366 -3.07 7.29 -14.95
CA ARG A 366 -2.49 6.03 -14.45
C ARG A 366 -1.28 6.30 -13.59
N ALA A 367 -0.98 5.36 -12.69
CA ALA A 367 0.23 5.41 -11.89
C ALA A 367 1.42 4.85 -12.70
N ASN A 368 2.45 5.65 -12.97
CA ASN A 368 3.63 5.22 -13.73
C ASN A 368 4.92 5.20 -12.88
N ASN A 369 5.00 6.07 -11.87
CA ASN A 369 6.13 6.20 -10.97
C ASN A 369 5.65 5.88 -9.56
N ILE A 370 5.82 4.63 -9.14
CA ILE A 370 5.17 4.11 -7.93
C ILE A 370 6.20 3.92 -6.83
N ILE A 371 5.87 4.37 -5.62
CA ILE A 371 6.57 4.02 -4.39
C ILE A 371 5.60 3.23 -3.52
N ILE A 372 6.02 2.07 -3.04
CA ILE A 372 5.32 1.27 -2.04
C ILE A 372 6.16 1.27 -0.77
N TYR A 373 5.58 1.65 0.35
CA TYR A 373 6.18 1.60 1.67
C TYR A 373 5.32 0.74 2.60
N CYS A 374 5.84 -0.42 3.02
CA CYS A 374 5.06 -1.44 3.71
C CYS A 374 5.93 -2.34 4.58
N GLY A 375 5.32 -3.21 5.37
CA GLY A 375 6.00 -4.30 6.06
C GLY A 375 6.71 -5.25 5.07
N ASP A 376 7.86 -5.80 5.46
CA ASP A 376 8.68 -6.64 4.56
C ASP A 376 7.93 -7.90 4.07
N ARG A 377 6.98 -8.43 4.84
CA ARG A 377 6.10 -9.54 4.39
C ARG A 377 5.27 -9.14 3.16
N HIS A 378 4.66 -7.95 3.19
CA HIS A 378 3.91 -7.39 2.06
C HIS A 378 4.85 -7.16 0.87
N ALA A 379 6.01 -6.54 1.11
CA ALA A 379 7.02 -6.29 0.08
C ALA A 379 7.48 -7.57 -0.65
N ILE A 380 7.67 -8.68 0.09
CA ILE A 380 8.02 -9.99 -0.48
C ILE A 380 6.93 -10.49 -1.43
N ASN A 381 5.66 -10.37 -1.05
CA ASN A 381 4.53 -10.80 -1.89
C ASN A 381 4.44 -9.95 -3.16
N TYR A 382 4.60 -8.63 -3.06
CA TYR A 382 4.62 -7.74 -4.23
C TYR A 382 5.75 -8.08 -5.19
N ARG A 383 6.97 -8.34 -4.70
CA ARG A 383 8.11 -8.75 -5.56
C ARG A 383 7.82 -10.04 -6.31
N LYS A 384 7.22 -11.04 -5.64
CA LYS A 384 6.82 -12.31 -6.26
C LYS A 384 5.74 -12.10 -7.33
N PHE A 385 4.72 -11.31 -7.02
CA PHE A 385 3.66 -10.97 -7.96
C PHE A 385 4.20 -10.23 -9.18
N LEU A 386 4.96 -9.15 -8.99
CA LEU A 386 5.54 -8.35 -10.07
C LEU A 386 6.40 -9.21 -11.00
N LYS A 387 7.25 -10.09 -10.44
CA LYS A 387 8.03 -11.05 -11.25
C LYS A 387 7.13 -11.99 -12.07
N ARG A 388 6.02 -12.48 -11.49
CA ARG A 388 5.08 -13.38 -12.16
C ARG A 388 4.44 -12.73 -13.38
N ILE A 389 4.17 -11.43 -13.32
CA ILE A 389 3.58 -10.65 -14.42
C ILE A 389 4.63 -9.97 -15.32
N GLY A 390 5.89 -10.41 -15.26
CA GLY A 390 6.93 -9.99 -16.20
C GLY A 390 7.68 -8.70 -15.85
N PHE A 391 7.53 -8.13 -14.65
CA PHE A 391 8.39 -7.02 -14.23
C PHE A 391 9.81 -7.53 -14.00
N GLU A 392 10.77 -6.78 -14.49
CA GLU A 392 12.19 -7.01 -14.24
C GLU A 392 12.63 -6.25 -12.99
N LYS A 393 13.31 -6.96 -12.07
CA LYS A 393 13.98 -6.32 -10.94
C LYS A 393 15.33 -5.76 -11.43
N ILE A 394 15.36 -4.45 -11.68
CA ILE A 394 16.53 -3.77 -12.25
C ILE A 394 17.58 -3.38 -11.20
N ASP A 395 17.18 -3.22 -9.94
CA ASP A 395 18.11 -2.88 -8.85
C ASP A 395 17.51 -3.23 -7.46
N HIS A 396 18.35 -3.29 -6.43
CA HIS A 396 17.94 -3.54 -5.04
C HIS A 396 19.02 -3.16 -4.01
N SER A 397 18.57 -2.91 -2.78
CA SER A 397 19.40 -2.76 -1.59
C SER A 397 18.81 -3.52 -0.41
N GLY A 398 19.67 -3.83 0.56
CA GLY A 398 19.33 -4.61 1.74
C GLY A 398 19.22 -6.11 1.46
N ASN A 399 18.92 -6.87 2.52
CA ASN A 399 18.89 -8.32 2.44
C ASN A 399 17.49 -8.85 2.08
N LEU A 400 17.34 -9.30 0.83
CA LEU A 400 16.09 -9.88 0.31
C LEU A 400 15.86 -11.34 0.73
N LYS A 401 16.86 -12.02 1.29
CA LYS A 401 16.80 -13.43 1.70
C LYS A 401 16.59 -13.63 3.19
N GLU A 402 16.78 -12.59 3.99
CA GLU A 402 16.74 -12.68 5.44
C GLU A 402 15.34 -13.05 5.93
N ASP A 403 15.25 -14.26 6.46
CA ASP A 403 14.08 -14.79 7.15
C ASP A 403 13.81 -13.94 8.41
N ILE A 404 12.52 -13.70 8.69
CA ILE A 404 12.03 -12.99 9.88
C ILE A 404 12.62 -13.56 11.16
N ILE A 405 12.93 -14.85 11.16
CA ILE A 405 13.22 -15.61 12.37
C ILE A 405 14.72 -15.58 12.72
N LYS A 406 15.62 -15.39 11.73
CA LYS A 406 17.07 -15.52 11.95
C LYS A 406 17.82 -14.35 11.33
N PRO A 407 18.07 -13.28 12.11
CA PRO A 407 18.83 -12.15 11.59
C PRO A 407 20.25 -12.58 11.22
N ILE A 408 20.73 -12.10 10.09
CA ILE A 408 22.12 -12.31 9.71
C ILE A 408 22.98 -11.39 10.60
N PRO A 409 23.96 -11.94 11.34
CA PRO A 409 24.84 -11.12 12.15
C PRO A 409 25.47 -9.99 11.32
N ASN A 410 25.56 -8.79 11.91
CA ASN A 410 26.12 -7.59 11.29
C ASN A 410 25.41 -7.10 10.01
N THR A 411 24.15 -7.53 9.79
CA THR A 411 23.29 -6.94 8.75
C THR A 411 22.31 -5.97 9.39
N PRO A 412 22.22 -4.71 8.91
CA PRO A 412 21.26 -3.75 9.42
C PRO A 412 19.83 -4.20 9.13
N LYS A 413 18.96 -4.09 10.13
CA LYS A 413 17.55 -4.43 10.02
C LYS A 413 16.71 -3.23 9.62
N ASN A 414 17.10 -2.03 10.03
CA ASN A 414 16.32 -0.81 9.87
C ASN A 414 17.17 0.27 9.21
N CYS A 415 17.94 -0.12 8.21
CA CYS A 415 18.74 0.78 7.42
C CYS A 415 18.91 0.26 5.99
N LEU A 416 18.68 1.13 5.02
CA LEU A 416 19.02 0.91 3.62
C LEU A 416 20.35 1.56 3.28
N ASP A 417 21.22 0.82 2.59
CA ASP A 417 22.40 1.34 1.93
C ASP A 417 22.05 1.84 0.52
N MET A 418 22.09 3.14 0.30
CA MET A 418 21.69 3.76 -0.96
C MET A 418 22.87 4.06 -1.89
N ARG A 419 24.11 3.77 -1.47
CA ARG A 419 25.33 4.13 -2.22
C ARG A 419 25.42 3.46 -3.59
N ASN A 420 24.89 2.24 -3.69
CA ASN A 420 24.88 1.47 -4.94
C ASN A 420 23.57 1.59 -5.72
N ILE A 421 22.58 2.30 -5.17
CA ILE A 421 21.30 2.54 -5.85
C ILE A 421 21.46 3.78 -6.74
N LYS A 422 20.94 3.72 -7.97
CA LYS A 422 20.91 4.91 -8.83
C LYS A 422 20.10 6.04 -8.18
N GLN A 423 20.74 7.18 -7.94
CA GLN A 423 20.16 8.34 -7.29
C GLN A 423 20.23 9.61 -8.16
N PRO A 424 19.31 10.57 -7.96
CA PRO A 424 18.09 10.45 -7.14
C PRO A 424 17.12 9.39 -7.68
N LEU A 425 16.13 8.96 -6.89
CA LEU A 425 15.15 7.97 -7.38
C LEU A 425 14.48 8.45 -8.67
N PHE A 426 14.07 7.49 -9.50
CA PHE A 426 13.48 7.70 -10.82
C PHE A 426 14.42 8.31 -11.88
N SER A 427 15.74 8.33 -11.64
CA SER A 427 16.75 8.76 -12.63
C SER A 427 17.14 7.68 -13.66
N TYR A 428 16.44 6.54 -13.70
CA TYR A 428 16.73 5.45 -14.64
C TYR A 428 16.34 5.85 -16.06
N LYS A 429 17.24 5.60 -17.03
CA LYS A 429 16.97 5.84 -18.43
C LYS A 429 16.12 4.69 -18.98
N ARG A 430 14.81 4.90 -19.05
CA ARG A 430 13.83 3.86 -19.46
C ARG A 430 14.00 3.36 -20.89
N TYR A 431 14.66 4.13 -21.74
CA TYR A 431 14.94 3.73 -23.12
C TYR A 431 16.14 2.78 -23.22
N ASP A 432 16.92 2.67 -22.15
CA ASP A 432 18.09 1.78 -22.05
C ASP A 432 17.77 0.51 -21.21
N LEU A 433 16.54 0.38 -20.71
CA LEU A 433 16.00 -0.74 -19.92
C LEU A 433 14.94 -1.49 -20.73
#